data_AF-A0A519UXG6-F1
#
_entry.id   AF-A0A519UXG6-F1
#
_cell.length_a   1.000
_cell.length_b   1.000
_cell.length_c   1.000
_cell.angle_alpha   90.00
_cell.angle_beta   90.00
_cell.angle_gamma   90.00
#
_symmetry.space_group_name_H-M   'P 1'
#
loop_
_entity.id
_entity.type
_entity.pdbx_description
1 polymer ?
#
loop_
_entity_poly.entity_id
_entity_poly.type
_entity_poly.pdbx_seq_one_letter_code
_entity_poly.pdbx_strand_id
1 'polypeptide(L)'
;MNLYFDAINGSPGALDADLTAGIFDKATNRQVASLVLPLVTNAFVNYSNPACAVGSLSTRQLLYRSTIQLPAGTYNGAQGYYVAVERCCRNFAIGNISQPGAAAQTFYLEFPAVVRNGQPFRDSTPRIFPPLADYACVGELFYYDFAGQDPDGDSLVYDMVTPLNGHANTASSKPAPQPAPYAPIIWQPGYSATNQILGTPALTIGARSGRLSVRPSRVGLFVFGVRCQEYRKGVKIGETRRDFQLQVLVCPQNRPPSVVALPGTTGKTIYRPGLDTLRLTPPGSRCLRLRFTDPDASSQLTLSLHSVNYTGTLPAFTTTTTGMVHSAGQPDTLVATLCFPDCLDTKGQVNYLDVIVADNGCSLPKRDTVRVAILAVPTPNGLPTLTSTAGPTLPLHVRPGQTLAFDLLATDPDADPITYALSGTNGFAPAAVGATLVAQAQTGTRRPARFSWPVT
;
A
#
# COMPACT_ATOMS: atom_id res chain seq x y z
N MET A 1 -21.65 3.60 -10.90
CA MET A 1 -20.72 4.51 -11.60
C MET A 1 -20.19 5.54 -10.61
N ASN A 2 -18.87 5.65 -10.46
CA ASN A 2 -18.23 6.83 -9.86
C ASN A 2 -18.07 7.90 -10.94
N LEU A 3 -18.27 9.18 -10.62
CA LEU A 3 -17.91 10.33 -11.45
C LEU A 3 -17.09 11.29 -10.59
N TYR A 4 -15.94 11.74 -11.10
CA TYR A 4 -15.10 12.70 -10.42
C TYR A 4 -15.37 14.09 -10.99
N PHE A 5 -15.92 14.95 -10.14
CA PHE A 5 -16.37 16.28 -10.51
C PHE A 5 -15.42 17.34 -9.97
N ASP A 6 -14.95 18.23 -10.83
CA ASP A 6 -14.15 19.40 -10.44
C ASP A 6 -15.05 20.44 -9.77
N ALA A 7 -14.88 20.65 -8.48
CA ALA A 7 -15.69 21.58 -7.69
C ALA A 7 -15.34 23.05 -7.92
N ILE A 8 -14.28 23.35 -8.68
CA ILE A 8 -13.82 24.71 -8.99
C ILE A 8 -14.26 25.11 -10.40
N ASN A 9 -13.92 24.29 -11.41
CA ASN A 9 -14.17 24.62 -12.82
C ASN A 9 -15.42 23.92 -13.40
N GLY A 10 -15.98 22.94 -12.68
CA GLY A 10 -17.16 22.20 -13.13
C GLY A 10 -18.43 23.05 -13.09
N SER A 11 -19.27 22.91 -14.12
CA SER A 11 -20.57 23.60 -14.15
C SER A 11 -21.50 23.02 -13.07
N PRO A 12 -22.07 23.84 -12.15
CA PRO A 12 -23.01 23.34 -11.15
C PRO A 12 -24.22 22.61 -11.74
N GLY A 13 -24.65 22.98 -12.96
CA GLY A 13 -25.73 22.31 -13.69
C GLY A 13 -25.39 20.90 -14.18
N ALA A 14 -24.14 20.46 -14.02
CA ALA A 14 -23.71 19.08 -14.28
C ALA A 14 -23.69 18.19 -13.01
N LEU A 15 -24.19 18.71 -11.87
CA LEU A 15 -24.48 17.92 -10.68
C LEU A 15 -25.87 17.29 -10.80
N ASP A 16 -25.98 16.23 -11.58
CA ASP A 16 -27.25 15.55 -11.81
C ASP A 16 -27.69 14.70 -10.62
N ALA A 17 -28.99 14.70 -10.33
CA ALA A 17 -29.60 13.82 -9.33
C ALA A 17 -29.63 12.35 -9.78
N ASP A 18 -29.54 12.10 -11.08
CA ASP A 18 -29.51 10.78 -11.69
C ASP A 18 -28.84 10.82 -13.07
N LEU A 19 -28.38 9.65 -13.53
CA LEU A 19 -27.90 9.42 -14.89
C LEU A 19 -28.56 8.17 -15.45
N THR A 20 -28.79 8.13 -16.76
CA THR A 20 -29.35 6.94 -17.43
C THR A 20 -28.25 6.14 -18.12
N ALA A 21 -28.14 4.86 -17.77
CA ALA A 21 -27.21 3.90 -18.37
C ALA A 21 -27.93 2.97 -19.35
N GLY A 22 -27.44 2.87 -20.58
CA GLY A 22 -27.92 1.88 -21.53
C GLY A 22 -27.10 0.60 -21.43
N ILE A 23 -27.76 -0.57 -21.44
CA ILE A 23 -27.10 -1.87 -21.64
C ILE A 23 -27.38 -2.34 -23.05
N PHE A 24 -26.34 -2.77 -23.76
CA PHE A 24 -26.41 -3.17 -25.15
C PHE A 24 -25.74 -4.52 -25.37
N ASP A 25 -26.29 -5.31 -26.29
CA ASP A 25 -25.63 -6.52 -26.78
C ASP A 25 -24.44 -6.14 -27.65
N LYS A 26 -23.26 -6.70 -27.35
CA LYS A 26 -22.01 -6.27 -27.99
C LYS A 26 -21.89 -6.72 -29.45
N ALA A 27 -22.55 -7.80 -29.84
CA ALA A 27 -22.50 -8.31 -31.21
C ALA A 27 -23.37 -7.49 -32.17
N THR A 28 -24.50 -7.00 -31.67
CA THR A 28 -25.55 -6.36 -32.49
C THR A 28 -25.74 -4.87 -32.22
N ASN A 29 -25.13 -4.34 -31.15
CA ASN A 29 -25.38 -2.99 -30.62
C ASN A 29 -26.86 -2.72 -30.27
N ARG A 30 -27.69 -3.76 -30.17
CA ARG A 30 -29.09 -3.61 -29.78
C ARG A 30 -29.17 -3.25 -28.31
N GLN A 31 -29.91 -2.20 -27.98
CA GLN A 31 -30.21 -1.88 -26.59
C GLN A 31 -31.10 -2.96 -25.96
N VAL A 32 -30.62 -3.52 -24.86
CA VAL A 32 -31.29 -4.56 -24.06
C VAL A 32 -32.03 -3.94 -22.89
N ALA A 33 -31.46 -2.90 -22.28
CA ALA A 33 -32.05 -2.20 -21.14
C ALA A 33 -31.66 -0.73 -21.07
N SER A 34 -32.44 0.05 -20.32
CA SER A 34 -32.14 1.42 -19.90
C SER A 34 -32.35 1.51 -18.40
N LEU A 35 -31.35 1.98 -17.66
CA LEU A 35 -31.32 1.97 -16.21
C LEU A 35 -31.12 3.39 -15.67
N VAL A 36 -32.03 3.84 -14.82
CA VAL A 36 -31.81 5.06 -14.05
C VAL A 36 -30.88 4.75 -12.89
N LEU A 37 -29.77 5.48 -12.80
CA LEU A 37 -28.80 5.43 -11.72
C LEU A 37 -28.97 6.69 -10.86
N PRO A 38 -29.70 6.62 -9.72
CA PRO A 38 -29.80 7.75 -8.81
C PRO A 38 -28.45 8.05 -8.15
N LEU A 39 -28.22 9.32 -7.82
CA LEU A 39 -27.11 9.78 -7.02
C LEU A 39 -27.28 9.28 -5.58
N VAL A 40 -26.30 8.52 -5.09
CA VAL A 40 -26.28 7.94 -3.75
C VAL A 40 -25.37 8.73 -2.82
N THR A 41 -24.25 9.23 -3.32
CA THR A 41 -23.28 9.97 -2.50
C THR A 41 -22.62 11.06 -3.31
N ASN A 42 -22.37 12.20 -2.67
CA ASN A 42 -21.61 13.31 -3.19
C ASN A 42 -20.63 13.78 -2.09
N ALA A 43 -19.39 13.34 -2.17
CA ALA A 43 -18.37 13.59 -1.15
C ALA A 43 -17.13 14.23 -1.76
N PHE A 44 -16.42 15.07 -0.99
CA PHE A 44 -15.10 15.54 -1.40
C PHE A 44 -14.09 14.40 -1.35
N VAL A 45 -13.19 14.39 -2.33
CA VAL A 45 -12.01 13.55 -2.31
C VAL A 45 -10.91 14.29 -1.56
N ASN A 46 -10.34 13.63 -0.56
CA ASN A 46 -9.22 14.19 0.20
C ASN A 46 -7.92 14.11 -0.61
N TYR A 47 -7.08 15.12 -0.45
CA TYR A 47 -5.67 15.06 -0.86
C TYR A 47 -4.94 13.93 -0.13
N SER A 48 -3.93 13.35 -0.78
CA SER A 48 -3.05 12.37 -0.13
C SER A 48 -2.35 12.98 1.09
N ASN A 49 -2.00 14.26 1.00
CA ASN A 49 -1.53 15.08 2.11
C ASN A 49 -2.38 16.36 2.19
N PRO A 50 -3.21 16.55 3.24
CA PRO A 50 -4.03 17.76 3.40
C PRO A 50 -3.24 19.07 3.41
N ALA A 51 -1.97 19.07 3.84
CA ALA A 51 -1.11 20.25 3.80
C ALA A 51 -0.74 20.68 2.37
N CYS A 52 -0.95 19.80 1.39
CA CYS A 52 -0.72 20.06 -0.03
C CYS A 52 -1.97 20.55 -0.76
N ALA A 53 -3.06 20.82 -0.06
CA ALA A 53 -4.25 21.37 -0.68
C ALA A 53 -3.94 22.72 -1.34
N VAL A 54 -4.34 22.87 -2.60
CA VAL A 54 -4.20 24.12 -3.37
C VAL A 54 -5.58 24.66 -3.74
N GLY A 55 -5.71 25.99 -3.82
CA GLY A 55 -6.98 26.63 -4.16
C GLY A 55 -7.46 26.40 -5.60
N SER A 56 -6.59 25.84 -6.46
CA SER A 56 -6.87 25.57 -7.87
C SER A 56 -7.32 24.12 -8.15
N LEU A 57 -7.41 23.26 -7.13
CA LEU A 57 -7.83 21.87 -7.29
C LEU A 57 -8.78 21.44 -6.15
N SER A 58 -9.95 20.94 -6.53
CA SER A 58 -10.92 20.36 -5.59
C SER A 58 -11.81 19.38 -6.33
N THR A 59 -11.83 18.13 -5.87
CA THR A 59 -12.52 17.02 -6.56
C THR A 59 -13.62 16.45 -5.68
N ARG A 60 -14.79 16.20 -6.24
CA ARG A 60 -15.90 15.47 -5.61
C ARG A 60 -16.06 14.11 -6.26
N GLN A 61 -16.31 13.07 -5.47
CA GLN A 61 -16.77 11.78 -5.96
C GLN A 61 -18.30 11.73 -5.87
N LEU A 62 -18.92 11.63 -7.04
CA LEU A 62 -20.34 11.36 -7.19
C LEU A 62 -20.54 9.87 -7.45
N LEU A 63 -21.26 9.18 -6.56
CA LEU A 63 -21.59 7.77 -6.71
C LEU A 63 -23.04 7.64 -7.19
N TYR A 64 -23.20 7.20 -8.44
CA TYR A 64 -24.49 6.81 -9.01
C TYR A 64 -24.62 5.29 -8.98
N ARG A 65 -25.71 4.76 -8.41
CA ARG A 65 -25.85 3.30 -8.24
C ARG A 65 -27.31 2.86 -8.30
N SER A 66 -27.52 1.77 -9.02
CA SER A 66 -28.73 0.96 -8.97
C SER A 66 -28.33 -0.52 -8.88
N THR A 67 -29.22 -1.35 -8.35
CA THR A 67 -29.03 -2.81 -8.28
C THR A 67 -30.07 -3.46 -9.17
N ILE A 68 -29.62 -4.32 -10.08
CA ILE A 68 -30.49 -5.05 -10.99
C ILE A 68 -30.17 -6.54 -10.98
N GLN A 69 -31.12 -7.34 -11.46
CA GLN A 69 -30.86 -8.73 -11.82
C GLN A 69 -30.51 -8.82 -13.30
N LEU A 70 -29.59 -9.73 -13.63
CA LEU A 70 -29.21 -10.06 -15.00
C LEU A 70 -29.69 -11.49 -15.30
N PRO A 71 -30.92 -11.69 -15.80
CA PRO A 71 -31.43 -13.03 -16.06
C PRO A 71 -30.64 -13.75 -17.15
N ALA A 72 -30.25 -15.00 -16.91
CA ALA A 72 -29.48 -15.81 -17.85
C ALA A 72 -30.18 -16.00 -19.21
N GLY A 73 -31.52 -15.96 -19.27
CA GLY A 73 -32.27 -16.02 -20.53
C GLY A 73 -32.10 -14.79 -21.43
N THR A 74 -31.72 -13.65 -20.86
CA THR A 74 -31.51 -12.38 -21.59
C THR A 74 -30.03 -12.07 -21.79
N TYR A 75 -29.20 -12.39 -20.79
CA TYR A 75 -27.78 -12.03 -20.73
C TYR A 75 -26.85 -13.20 -21.10
N ASN A 76 -27.15 -13.91 -22.19
CA ASN A 76 -26.43 -15.10 -22.69
C ASN A 76 -25.64 -14.88 -23.99
N GLY A 77 -25.55 -13.65 -24.50
CA GLY A 77 -24.85 -13.33 -25.74
C GLY A 77 -23.36 -13.66 -25.68
N ALA A 78 -22.86 -14.47 -26.61
CA ALA A 78 -21.49 -15.01 -26.56
C ALA A 78 -20.39 -13.93 -26.53
N GLN A 79 -20.63 -12.76 -27.13
CA GLN A 79 -19.71 -11.63 -27.10
C GLN A 79 -19.83 -10.76 -25.84
N GLY A 80 -20.83 -11.02 -24.99
CA GLY A 80 -21.15 -10.21 -23.82
C GLY A 80 -21.92 -8.94 -24.16
N TYR A 81 -21.86 -8.01 -23.23
CA TYR A 81 -22.64 -6.78 -23.23
C TYR A 81 -21.74 -5.60 -22.90
N TYR A 82 -22.20 -4.40 -23.23
CA TYR A 82 -21.58 -3.18 -22.74
C TYR A 82 -22.61 -2.23 -22.14
N VAL A 83 -22.14 -1.40 -21.22
CA VAL A 83 -22.89 -0.35 -20.54
C VAL A 83 -22.28 0.99 -20.91
N ALA A 84 -23.13 1.94 -21.28
CA ALA A 84 -22.71 3.31 -21.58
C ALA A 84 -23.57 4.35 -20.86
N VAL A 85 -22.89 5.37 -20.34
CA VAL A 85 -23.50 6.60 -19.81
C VAL A 85 -22.79 7.77 -20.47
N GLU A 86 -23.55 8.78 -20.89
CA GLU A 86 -22.98 9.97 -21.52
C GLU A 86 -23.37 11.24 -20.77
N ARG A 87 -22.41 12.16 -20.64
CA ARG A 87 -22.66 13.45 -20.03
C ARG A 87 -21.80 14.56 -20.62
N CYS A 88 -22.44 15.64 -21.05
CA CYS A 88 -21.77 16.87 -21.46
C CYS A 88 -21.69 17.90 -20.31
N CYS A 89 -20.64 18.67 -20.14
CA CYS A 89 -19.42 18.74 -20.94
C CYS A 89 -18.21 18.73 -20.00
N ARG A 90 -17.01 18.55 -20.56
CA ARG A 90 -15.79 18.68 -19.78
C ARG A 90 -15.52 20.13 -19.39
N ASN A 91 -14.60 20.32 -18.46
CA ASN A 91 -14.20 21.64 -17.98
C ASN A 91 -13.55 22.44 -19.11
N PHE A 92 -13.97 23.70 -19.28
CA PHE A 92 -13.44 24.58 -20.32
C PHE A 92 -11.92 24.81 -20.21
N ALA A 93 -11.35 24.68 -19.01
CA ALA A 93 -9.93 24.91 -18.74
C ALA A 93 -8.98 23.81 -19.27
N ILE A 94 -9.50 22.70 -19.81
CA ILE A 94 -8.66 21.61 -20.35
C ILE A 94 -7.90 22.08 -21.58
N GLY A 95 -6.57 21.98 -21.55
CA GLY A 95 -5.69 22.57 -22.57
C GLY A 95 -5.27 21.65 -23.72
N ASN A 96 -5.56 20.35 -23.68
CA ASN A 96 -5.06 19.37 -24.67
C ASN A 96 -6.09 18.86 -25.68
N ILE A 97 -7.35 19.31 -25.62
CA ILE A 97 -8.40 18.92 -26.56
C ILE A 97 -9.07 20.13 -27.23
N SER A 98 -9.70 19.91 -28.37
CA SER A 98 -10.49 20.95 -29.05
C SER A 98 -11.82 21.16 -28.34
N GLN A 99 -12.23 22.43 -28.18
CA GLN A 99 -13.52 22.85 -27.63
C GLN A 99 -13.97 22.05 -26.38
N PRO A 100 -13.18 22.02 -25.29
CA PRO A 100 -13.46 21.16 -24.13
C PRO A 100 -14.84 21.41 -23.50
N GLY A 101 -15.30 22.67 -23.47
CA GLY A 101 -16.63 23.04 -22.98
C GLY A 101 -17.80 22.55 -23.85
N ALA A 102 -17.54 21.98 -25.03
CA ALA A 102 -18.52 21.31 -25.88
C ALA A 102 -18.23 19.81 -26.04
N ALA A 103 -17.14 19.30 -25.46
CA ALA A 103 -16.79 17.88 -25.50
C ALA A 103 -17.45 17.15 -24.33
N ALA A 104 -18.30 16.16 -24.61
CA ALA A 104 -18.96 15.28 -23.66
C ALA A 104 -18.11 14.08 -23.24
N GLN A 105 -18.51 13.36 -22.20
CA GLN A 105 -17.81 12.20 -21.67
C GLN A 105 -18.68 10.96 -21.85
N THR A 106 -18.10 9.87 -22.35
CA THR A 106 -18.74 8.54 -22.34
C THR A 106 -18.05 7.63 -21.33
N PHE A 107 -18.81 7.19 -20.32
CA PHE A 107 -18.39 6.17 -19.37
C PHE A 107 -18.78 4.81 -19.94
N TYR A 108 -17.81 3.93 -20.13
CA TYR A 108 -17.99 2.67 -20.84
C TYR A 108 -17.44 1.48 -20.04
N LEU A 109 -18.24 0.41 -19.99
CA LEU A 109 -17.93 -0.86 -19.33
C LEU A 109 -18.38 -2.03 -20.21
N GLU A 110 -17.54 -3.04 -20.41
CA GLU A 110 -17.90 -4.33 -20.98
C GLU A 110 -17.99 -5.38 -19.88
N PHE A 111 -18.95 -6.30 -20.00
CA PHE A 111 -19.05 -7.48 -19.15
C PHE A 111 -19.47 -8.71 -19.98
N PRO A 112 -19.08 -9.93 -19.56
CA PRO A 112 -19.37 -11.15 -20.31
C PRO A 112 -20.83 -11.58 -20.17
N ALA A 113 -21.26 -12.58 -20.94
CA ALA A 113 -22.49 -13.31 -20.64
C ALA A 113 -22.47 -13.84 -19.20
N VAL A 114 -23.62 -13.79 -18.52
CA VAL A 114 -23.77 -14.29 -17.14
C VAL A 114 -23.95 -15.80 -17.06
N VAL A 115 -23.93 -16.47 -18.21
CA VAL A 115 -24.01 -17.93 -18.38
C VAL A 115 -23.08 -18.35 -19.51
N ARG A 116 -22.32 -19.44 -19.30
CA ARG A 116 -21.50 -20.09 -20.34
C ARG A 116 -21.64 -21.60 -20.21
N ASN A 117 -21.88 -22.30 -21.32
CA ASN A 117 -22.05 -23.76 -21.35
C ASN A 117 -23.12 -24.26 -20.36
N GLY A 118 -24.22 -23.52 -20.22
CA GLY A 118 -25.31 -23.85 -19.29
C GLY A 118 -25.00 -23.64 -17.81
N GLN A 119 -23.83 -23.10 -17.46
CA GLN A 119 -23.43 -22.82 -16.08
C GLN A 119 -23.34 -21.31 -15.82
N PRO A 120 -23.66 -20.84 -14.59
CA PRO A 120 -23.48 -19.44 -14.22
C PRO A 120 -22.03 -19.00 -14.43
N PHE A 121 -21.84 -17.90 -15.15
CA PHE A 121 -20.55 -17.24 -15.29
C PHE A 121 -20.57 -15.98 -14.43
N ARG A 122 -19.94 -16.06 -13.26
CA ARG A 122 -19.87 -14.97 -12.29
C ARG A 122 -18.63 -14.13 -12.54
N ASP A 123 -18.80 -12.82 -12.40
CA ASP A 123 -17.76 -11.86 -12.71
C ASP A 123 -17.96 -10.57 -11.90
N SER A 124 -16.86 -10.00 -11.43
CA SER A 124 -16.82 -8.75 -10.67
C SER A 124 -15.86 -7.81 -11.36
N THR A 125 -16.42 -6.78 -12.00
CA THR A 125 -15.60 -5.77 -12.68
C THR A 125 -14.50 -5.23 -11.75
N PRO A 126 -13.29 -4.94 -12.25
CA PRO A 126 -12.18 -4.50 -11.42
C PRO A 126 -12.55 -3.24 -10.63
N ARG A 127 -12.10 -3.17 -9.38
CA ARG A 127 -12.22 -1.96 -8.55
C ARG A 127 -11.17 -0.95 -9.00
N ILE A 128 -11.55 -0.11 -9.97
CA ILE A 128 -10.70 0.93 -10.59
C ILE A 128 -11.49 2.21 -10.84
N PHE A 129 -10.87 3.37 -10.98
CA PHE A 129 -9.52 3.76 -10.56
C PHE A 129 -9.67 4.66 -9.32
N PRO A 130 -8.69 4.73 -8.40
CA PRO A 130 -8.73 5.73 -7.33
C PRO A 130 -8.85 7.15 -7.91
N PRO A 131 -9.49 8.08 -7.19
CA PRO A 131 -9.53 9.48 -7.63
C PRO A 131 -8.12 10.07 -7.66
N LEU A 132 -7.81 10.78 -8.73
CA LEU A 132 -6.64 11.66 -8.74
C LEU A 132 -7.01 12.96 -8.00
N ALA A 133 -6.58 13.08 -6.74
CA ALA A 133 -6.79 14.26 -5.91
C ALA A 133 -5.57 15.19 -5.84
N ASP A 134 -4.41 14.72 -6.29
CA ASP A 134 -3.16 15.47 -6.26
C ASP A 134 -2.86 16.12 -7.62
N TYR A 135 -1.92 17.05 -7.64
CA TYR A 135 -1.40 17.71 -8.84
C TYR A 135 0.03 17.24 -9.14
N ALA A 136 0.49 17.47 -10.37
CA ALA A 136 1.88 17.27 -10.77
C ALA A 136 2.63 18.61 -10.88
N CYS A 137 3.95 18.55 -10.70
CA CYS A 137 4.83 19.70 -10.87
C CYS A 137 5.50 19.68 -12.24
N VAL A 138 5.51 20.83 -12.94
CA VAL A 138 6.23 20.96 -14.21
C VAL A 138 7.72 20.65 -14.02
N GLY A 139 8.29 19.83 -14.92
CA GLY A 139 9.70 19.43 -14.90
C GLY A 139 10.06 18.31 -13.91
N GLU A 140 9.16 17.96 -12.98
CA GLU A 140 9.40 16.92 -11.98
C GLU A 140 8.70 15.62 -12.36
N LEU A 141 9.30 14.48 -12.00
CA LEU A 141 8.66 13.19 -12.25
C LEU A 141 7.45 13.05 -11.32
N PHE A 142 6.28 12.78 -11.89
CA PHE A 142 5.06 12.39 -11.19
C PHE A 142 4.72 10.93 -11.50
N TYR A 143 4.20 10.22 -10.51
CA TYR A 143 3.68 8.88 -10.65
C TYR A 143 2.53 8.67 -9.67
N TYR A 144 1.57 7.84 -10.05
CA TYR A 144 0.44 7.51 -9.21
C TYR A 144 0.08 6.05 -9.42
N ASP A 145 -0.35 5.38 -8.36
CA ASP A 145 -0.80 3.99 -8.43
C ASP A 145 -2.26 3.94 -8.93
N PHE A 146 -2.44 3.61 -10.20
CA PHE A 146 -3.74 3.35 -10.82
C PHE A 146 -4.05 1.85 -10.89
N ALA A 147 -3.30 1.00 -10.17
CA ALA A 147 -3.57 -0.43 -10.11
C ALA A 147 -4.99 -0.69 -9.58
N GLY A 148 -5.68 -1.58 -10.29
CA GLY A 148 -6.97 -2.09 -9.91
C GLY A 148 -6.85 -3.31 -9.03
N GLN A 149 -7.91 -3.58 -8.29
CA GLN A 149 -8.08 -4.84 -7.58
C GLN A 149 -9.20 -5.64 -8.23
N ASP A 150 -8.89 -6.88 -8.56
CA ASP A 150 -9.84 -7.82 -9.12
C ASP A 150 -10.29 -8.82 -8.04
N PRO A 151 -11.57 -8.83 -7.64
CA PRO A 151 -12.06 -9.73 -6.58
C PRO A 151 -12.03 -11.22 -6.98
N ASP A 152 -12.07 -11.53 -8.27
CA ASP A 152 -12.18 -12.90 -8.78
C ASP A 152 -10.81 -13.49 -9.17
N GLY A 153 -9.73 -12.70 -9.00
CA GLY A 153 -8.36 -13.10 -9.26
C GLY A 153 -7.97 -13.03 -10.75
N ASP A 154 -8.72 -12.25 -11.54
CA ASP A 154 -8.41 -12.06 -12.95
C ASP A 154 -7.24 -11.10 -13.14
N SER A 155 -6.54 -11.29 -14.27
CA SER A 155 -5.41 -10.44 -14.62
C SER A 155 -5.89 -9.17 -15.30
N LEU A 156 -5.33 -8.04 -14.86
CA LEU A 156 -5.66 -6.71 -15.39
C LEU A 156 -4.55 -6.21 -16.32
N VAL A 157 -4.95 -5.65 -17.45
CA VAL A 157 -4.05 -5.05 -18.44
C VAL A 157 -4.47 -3.62 -18.73
N TYR A 158 -3.49 -2.71 -18.73
CA TYR A 158 -3.73 -1.28 -18.87
C TYR A 158 -3.13 -0.71 -20.16
N ASP A 159 -3.82 0.24 -20.78
CA ASP A 159 -3.30 1.03 -21.89
C ASP A 159 -3.87 2.46 -21.93
N MET A 160 -3.11 3.35 -22.56
CA MET A 160 -3.51 4.74 -22.80
C MET A 160 -4.43 4.79 -24.02
N VAL A 161 -5.65 5.32 -23.85
CA VAL A 161 -6.64 5.45 -24.93
C VAL A 161 -7.11 6.89 -25.08
N THR A 162 -7.59 7.24 -26.28
CA THR A 162 -8.25 8.55 -26.46
C THR A 162 -9.60 8.54 -25.72
N PRO A 163 -9.89 9.54 -24.87
CA PRO A 163 -11.20 9.68 -24.23
C PRO A 163 -12.35 9.66 -25.24
N LEU A 164 -13.48 9.09 -24.83
CA LEU A 164 -14.69 9.06 -25.64
C LEU A 164 -15.53 10.33 -25.43
N ASN A 165 -16.02 10.87 -26.54
CA ASN A 165 -16.92 12.02 -26.60
C ASN A 165 -18.39 11.55 -26.58
N GLY A 166 -18.70 10.60 -27.47
CA GLY A 166 -20.05 10.06 -27.63
C GLY A 166 -20.95 10.94 -28.50
N HIS A 167 -22.25 10.85 -28.23
CA HIS A 167 -23.38 11.51 -28.88
C HIS A 167 -23.91 12.74 -28.09
N ALA A 168 -23.62 12.81 -26.78
CA ALA A 168 -23.98 13.96 -25.94
C ALA A 168 -23.29 15.26 -26.38
N ASN A 169 -23.98 16.39 -26.20
CA ASN A 169 -23.50 17.71 -26.62
C ASN A 169 -24.14 18.83 -25.77
N THR A 170 -23.87 20.09 -26.09
CA THR A 170 -24.38 21.25 -25.33
C THR A 170 -25.89 21.42 -25.39
N ALA A 171 -26.55 20.95 -26.46
CA ALA A 171 -28.01 21.02 -26.62
C ALA A 171 -28.73 19.82 -25.96
N SER A 172 -28.12 18.63 -26.02
CA SER A 172 -28.58 17.43 -25.32
C SER A 172 -27.46 16.89 -24.45
N SER A 173 -27.44 17.38 -23.21
CA SER A 173 -26.30 17.23 -22.31
C SER A 173 -26.29 15.88 -21.56
N LYS A 174 -27.43 15.19 -21.54
CA LYS A 174 -27.61 13.80 -21.09
C LYS A 174 -28.65 13.09 -21.97
N PRO A 175 -28.30 12.72 -23.22
CA PRO A 175 -29.25 12.11 -24.14
C PRO A 175 -29.71 10.74 -23.64
N ALA A 176 -30.83 10.25 -24.18
CA ALA A 176 -31.19 8.84 -24.01
C ALA A 176 -30.04 7.95 -24.52
N PRO A 177 -29.74 6.81 -23.87
CA PRO A 177 -28.58 6.00 -24.23
C PRO A 177 -28.59 5.62 -25.71
N GLN A 178 -27.48 5.90 -26.39
CA GLN A 178 -27.27 5.53 -27.80
C GLN A 178 -26.23 4.42 -27.91
N PRO A 179 -26.31 3.54 -28.92
CA PRO A 179 -25.34 2.47 -29.11
C PRO A 179 -23.97 2.97 -29.58
N ALA A 180 -22.98 2.09 -29.50
CA ALA A 180 -21.68 2.25 -30.13
C ALA A 180 -21.82 2.27 -31.68
N PRO A 181 -20.86 2.86 -32.43
CA PRO A 181 -19.59 3.41 -31.96
C PRO A 181 -19.73 4.79 -31.28
N TYR A 182 -18.93 5.02 -30.25
CA TYR A 182 -18.79 6.33 -29.60
C TYR A 182 -17.61 7.09 -30.21
N ALA A 183 -17.85 8.31 -30.68
CA ALA A 183 -16.79 9.13 -31.25
C ALA A 183 -15.74 9.49 -30.18
N PRO A 184 -14.42 9.48 -30.48
CA PRO A 184 -13.40 9.99 -29.57
C PRO A 184 -13.44 11.51 -29.48
N ILE A 185 -12.78 12.08 -28.48
CA ILE A 185 -12.47 13.51 -28.45
C ILE A 185 -11.51 13.88 -29.59
N ILE A 186 -11.44 15.17 -29.91
CA ILE A 186 -10.48 15.71 -30.87
C ILE A 186 -9.32 16.32 -30.08
N TRP A 187 -8.11 15.79 -30.26
CA TRP A 187 -6.88 16.32 -29.66
C TRP A 187 -6.51 17.69 -30.26
N GLN A 188 -5.89 18.56 -29.46
CA GLN A 188 -5.16 19.72 -29.99
C GLN A 188 -3.91 19.25 -30.76
N PRO A 189 -3.36 20.06 -31.69
CA PRO A 189 -2.12 19.74 -32.37
C PRO A 189 -0.98 19.38 -31.39
N GLY A 190 -0.30 18.27 -31.65
CA GLY A 190 0.81 17.77 -30.82
C GLY A 190 0.40 16.78 -29.72
N TYR A 191 -0.90 16.63 -29.42
CA TYR A 191 -1.42 15.63 -28.48
C TYR A 191 -2.01 14.42 -29.21
N SER A 192 -1.96 13.26 -28.57
CA SER A 192 -2.49 12.00 -29.12
C SER A 192 -2.74 10.98 -28.01
N ALA A 193 -3.31 9.81 -28.35
CA ALA A 193 -3.49 8.71 -27.41
C ALA A 193 -2.20 8.27 -26.69
N THR A 194 -1.05 8.37 -27.36
CA THR A 194 0.27 8.01 -26.82
C THR A 194 1.04 9.21 -26.24
N ASN A 195 0.48 10.42 -26.36
CA ASN A 195 1.11 11.67 -25.94
C ASN A 195 0.05 12.62 -25.37
N GLN A 196 -0.64 12.17 -24.32
CA GLN A 196 -1.81 12.88 -23.76
C GLN A 196 -1.38 14.06 -22.88
N ILE A 197 -0.26 13.92 -22.18
CA ILE A 197 0.41 14.99 -21.43
C ILE A 197 1.88 14.98 -21.84
N LEU A 198 2.34 16.08 -22.43
CA LEU A 198 3.69 16.22 -22.97
C LEU A 198 4.72 16.21 -21.85
N GLY A 199 5.86 15.58 -22.09
CA GLY A 199 6.92 15.46 -21.10
C GLY A 199 8.04 14.54 -21.53
N THR A 200 9.05 14.40 -20.66
CA THR A 200 10.15 13.42 -20.86
C THR A 200 10.37 12.62 -19.58
N PRO A 201 9.62 11.51 -19.37
CA PRO A 201 8.67 10.91 -20.31
C PRO A 201 7.31 11.64 -20.38
N ALA A 202 6.61 11.49 -21.51
CA ALA A 202 5.19 11.82 -21.64
C ALA A 202 4.35 10.89 -20.73
N LEU A 203 3.07 11.19 -20.55
CA LEU A 203 2.20 10.35 -19.72
C LEU A 203 2.10 8.93 -20.26
N THR A 204 2.42 7.97 -19.40
CA THR A 204 2.38 6.53 -19.66
C THR A 204 1.70 5.79 -18.51
N ILE A 205 1.23 4.57 -18.78
CA ILE A 205 0.76 3.62 -17.77
C ILE A 205 1.50 2.29 -17.92
N GLY A 206 1.93 1.70 -16.81
CA GLY A 206 2.49 0.36 -16.80
C GLY A 206 1.43 -0.68 -17.10
N ALA A 207 1.59 -1.42 -18.22
CA ALA A 207 0.56 -2.33 -18.73
C ALA A 207 0.13 -3.44 -17.75
N ARG A 208 0.98 -3.81 -16.79
CA ARG A 208 0.68 -4.82 -15.75
C ARG A 208 0.60 -4.24 -14.34
N SER A 209 1.25 -3.11 -14.11
CA SER A 209 1.32 -2.49 -12.78
C SER A 209 0.25 -1.44 -12.55
N GLY A 210 -0.41 -0.95 -13.59
CA GLY A 210 -1.32 0.20 -13.48
C GLY A 210 -0.63 1.48 -13.02
N ARG A 211 0.71 1.56 -12.96
CA ARG A 211 1.41 2.76 -12.49
C ARG A 211 1.43 3.84 -13.57
N LEU A 212 0.80 4.98 -13.31
CA LEU A 212 0.95 6.17 -14.14
C LEU A 212 2.33 6.80 -13.93
N SER A 213 2.92 7.36 -14.98
CA SER A 213 4.15 8.15 -14.89
C SER A 213 4.22 9.23 -15.96
N VAL A 214 4.64 10.44 -15.57
CA VAL A 214 4.85 11.59 -16.46
C VAL A 214 5.88 12.54 -15.85
N ARG A 215 6.71 13.18 -16.67
CA ARG A 215 7.48 14.37 -16.27
C ARG A 215 7.01 15.56 -17.12
N PRO A 216 5.94 16.26 -16.70
CA PRO A 216 5.22 17.17 -17.58
C PRO A 216 6.09 18.37 -17.94
N SER A 217 6.05 18.80 -19.20
CA SER A 217 6.87 19.92 -19.69
C SER A 217 6.13 21.26 -19.72
N ARG A 218 4.83 21.27 -19.41
CA ARG A 218 3.98 22.45 -19.44
C ARG A 218 2.98 22.44 -18.29
N VAL A 219 2.69 23.62 -17.76
CA VAL A 219 1.60 23.84 -16.79
C VAL A 219 0.24 23.83 -17.49
N GLY A 220 -0.82 23.47 -16.76
CA GLY A 220 -2.19 23.46 -17.27
C GLY A 220 -3.02 22.30 -16.73
N LEU A 221 -4.29 22.29 -17.10
CA LEU A 221 -5.21 21.18 -16.83
C LEU A 221 -5.27 20.28 -18.07
N PHE A 222 -4.99 19.00 -17.90
CA PHE A 222 -4.94 18.05 -19.00
C PHE A 222 -5.91 16.90 -18.77
N VAL A 223 -6.67 16.50 -19.80
CA VAL A 223 -7.45 15.26 -19.76
C VAL A 223 -6.63 14.09 -20.28
N PHE A 224 -6.79 12.91 -19.70
CA PHE A 224 -6.23 11.68 -20.25
C PHE A 224 -7.17 10.49 -20.07
N GLY A 225 -7.11 9.51 -20.98
CA GLY A 225 -7.92 8.30 -20.97
C GLY A 225 -7.10 7.07 -20.65
N VAL A 226 -7.62 6.24 -19.75
CA VAL A 226 -7.06 4.93 -19.39
C VAL A 226 -8.12 3.86 -19.63
N ARG A 227 -7.66 2.75 -20.21
CA ARG A 227 -8.45 1.53 -20.33
C ARG A 227 -7.83 0.44 -19.48
N CYS A 228 -8.69 -0.28 -18.75
CA CYS A 228 -8.34 -1.49 -18.04
C CYS A 228 -9.12 -2.64 -18.66
N GLN A 229 -8.42 -3.69 -19.04
CA GLN A 229 -8.97 -4.91 -19.63
C GLN A 229 -8.78 -6.07 -18.66
N GLU A 230 -9.84 -6.84 -18.48
CA GLU A 230 -9.90 -7.97 -17.55
C GLU A 230 -9.78 -9.28 -18.31
N TYR A 231 -8.90 -10.17 -17.84
CA TYR A 231 -8.61 -11.45 -18.47
C TYR A 231 -8.69 -12.60 -17.47
N ARG A 232 -9.58 -13.56 -17.77
CA ARG A 232 -9.69 -14.82 -17.05
C ARG A 232 -9.03 -15.93 -17.84
N LYS A 233 -7.97 -16.52 -17.28
CA LYS A 233 -7.18 -17.59 -17.93
C LYS A 233 -6.73 -17.22 -19.35
N GLY A 234 -6.33 -15.96 -19.55
CA GLY A 234 -5.84 -15.44 -20.84
C GLY A 234 -6.92 -15.02 -21.84
N VAL A 235 -8.22 -15.17 -21.53
CA VAL A 235 -9.33 -14.72 -22.38
C VAL A 235 -9.87 -13.40 -21.84
N LYS A 236 -9.96 -12.36 -22.67
CA LYS A 236 -10.57 -11.09 -22.29
C LYS A 236 -12.06 -11.30 -21.99
N ILE A 237 -12.51 -10.87 -20.81
CA ILE A 237 -13.91 -10.99 -20.40
C ILE A 237 -14.58 -9.65 -20.12
N GLY A 238 -13.79 -8.62 -19.79
CA GLY A 238 -14.30 -7.31 -19.43
C GLY A 238 -13.37 -6.18 -19.86
N GLU A 239 -13.89 -4.97 -19.78
CA GLU A 239 -13.16 -3.74 -20.06
C GLU A 239 -13.83 -2.56 -19.37
N THR A 240 -13.06 -1.66 -18.78
CA THR A 240 -13.55 -0.35 -18.35
C THR A 240 -12.69 0.75 -18.96
N ARG A 241 -13.34 1.80 -19.46
CA ARG A 241 -12.67 3.02 -19.92
C ARG A 241 -13.11 4.21 -19.09
N ARG A 242 -12.12 5.02 -18.67
CA ARG A 242 -12.37 6.28 -17.98
C ARG A 242 -11.36 7.32 -18.42
N ASP A 243 -11.81 8.57 -18.44
CA ASP A 243 -10.94 9.72 -18.51
C ASP A 243 -10.83 10.42 -17.16
N PHE A 244 -9.69 11.10 -16.98
CA PHE A 244 -9.27 11.77 -15.77
C PHE A 244 -8.69 13.12 -16.14
N GLN A 245 -8.61 14.01 -15.16
CA GLN A 245 -7.91 15.28 -15.31
C GLN A 245 -6.70 15.29 -14.39
N LEU A 246 -5.57 15.79 -14.89
CA LEU A 246 -4.37 16.08 -14.09
C LEU A 246 -4.08 17.58 -14.18
N GLN A 247 -4.04 18.24 -13.03
CA GLN A 247 -3.57 19.61 -12.90
C GLN A 247 -2.04 19.60 -12.81
N VAL A 248 -1.37 20.38 -13.66
CA VAL A 248 0.08 20.61 -13.61
C VAL A 248 0.33 22.06 -13.22
N LEU A 249 1.17 22.27 -12.21
CA LEU A 249 1.48 23.57 -11.62
C LEU A 249 2.99 23.86 -11.61
N VAL A 250 3.35 25.13 -11.39
CA VAL A 250 4.68 25.49 -10.90
C VAL A 250 4.69 25.27 -9.40
N CYS A 251 5.53 24.36 -8.93
CA CYS A 251 5.61 24.02 -7.51
C CYS A 251 6.76 24.76 -6.83
N PRO A 252 6.67 24.97 -5.51
CA PRO A 252 7.85 25.27 -4.70
C PRO A 252 8.92 24.20 -4.91
N GLN A 253 10.18 24.62 -4.81
CA GLN A 253 11.29 23.68 -4.88
C GLN A 253 11.20 22.68 -3.71
N ASN A 254 11.27 21.40 -4.03
CA ASN A 254 11.43 20.32 -3.06
C ASN A 254 12.77 19.64 -3.34
N ARG A 255 13.71 19.68 -2.40
CA ARG A 255 15.02 19.01 -2.51
C ARG A 255 14.92 17.66 -1.80
N PRO A 256 15.62 16.62 -2.29
CA PRO A 256 15.53 15.32 -1.65
C PRO A 256 16.15 15.35 -0.25
N PRO A 257 15.57 14.61 0.72
CA PRO A 257 16.21 14.39 2.00
C PRO A 257 17.49 13.55 1.83
N SER A 258 18.23 13.38 2.91
CA SER A 258 19.40 12.50 2.97
C SER A 258 19.37 11.64 4.22
N VAL A 259 19.82 10.39 4.11
CA VAL A 259 20.03 9.49 5.24
C VAL A 259 21.41 8.86 5.16
N VAL A 260 22.08 8.77 6.30
CA VAL A 260 23.33 8.02 6.47
C VAL A 260 23.19 7.01 7.60
N ALA A 261 23.75 5.83 7.39
CA ALA A 261 23.84 4.79 8.41
C ALA A 261 25.24 4.78 9.05
N LEU A 262 25.28 4.58 10.37
CA LEU A 262 26.50 4.46 11.17
C LEU A 262 26.41 3.14 11.94
N PRO A 263 27.37 2.21 11.78
CA PRO A 263 27.35 0.94 12.50
C PRO A 263 27.44 1.13 14.02
N GLY A 264 26.57 0.46 14.77
CA GLY A 264 26.44 0.58 16.22
C GLY A 264 25.61 1.78 16.67
N THR A 265 25.31 1.87 17.96
CA THR A 265 24.56 2.98 18.58
C THR A 265 25.39 4.24 18.77
N THR A 266 26.72 4.10 18.85
CA THR A 266 27.68 5.20 19.07
C THR A 266 28.69 5.36 17.93
N GLY A 267 28.49 4.63 16.83
CA GLY A 267 29.36 4.68 15.66
C GLY A 267 29.51 6.08 15.08
N LYS A 268 30.72 6.38 14.59
CA LYS A 268 31.07 7.66 13.95
C LYS A 268 31.41 7.53 12.47
N THR A 269 31.74 6.32 12.01
CA THR A 269 32.09 6.04 10.62
C THR A 269 30.83 5.80 9.82
N ILE A 270 30.68 6.52 8.70
CA ILE A 270 29.55 6.35 7.78
C ILE A 270 29.70 5.01 7.06
N TYR A 271 28.64 4.22 7.08
CA TYR A 271 28.49 3.02 6.26
C TYR A 271 28.37 3.43 4.79
N ARG A 272 29.19 2.83 3.91
CA ARG A 272 29.21 3.11 2.47
C ARG A 272 28.50 1.99 1.70
N PRO A 273 27.30 2.25 1.13
CA PRO A 273 26.58 1.28 0.33
C PRO A 273 27.44 0.75 -0.82
N GLY A 274 27.39 -0.57 -1.04
CA GLY A 274 28.17 -1.26 -2.08
C GLY A 274 29.63 -1.55 -1.75
N LEU A 275 30.18 -0.96 -0.68
CA LEU A 275 31.55 -1.24 -0.22
C LEU A 275 31.59 -1.95 1.13
N ASP A 276 30.79 -1.47 2.08
CA ASP A 276 30.80 -2.00 3.44
C ASP A 276 29.75 -3.11 3.60
N THR A 277 29.99 -4.05 4.53
CA THR A 277 29.00 -5.05 4.95
C THR A 277 28.84 -4.94 6.46
N LEU A 278 27.61 -4.74 6.93
CA LEU A 278 27.28 -4.72 8.34
C LEU A 278 27.37 -6.14 8.89
N ARG A 279 28.39 -6.40 9.70
CA ARG A 279 28.61 -7.69 10.36
C ARG A 279 27.96 -7.69 11.74
N LEU A 280 26.87 -8.43 11.87
CA LEU A 280 26.12 -8.61 13.11
C LEU A 280 26.59 -9.92 13.78
N THR A 281 27.75 -9.86 14.41
CA THR A 281 28.38 -11.00 15.08
C THR A 281 28.58 -10.68 16.57
N PRO A 282 28.18 -11.55 17.50
CA PRO A 282 28.46 -11.38 18.92
C PRO A 282 29.98 -11.25 19.20
N PRO A 283 30.42 -10.46 20.19
CA PRO A 283 29.63 -9.63 21.12
C PRO A 283 29.30 -8.23 20.57
N GLY A 284 29.40 -8.01 19.26
CA GLY A 284 29.23 -6.69 18.63
C GLY A 284 27.80 -6.14 18.70
N SER A 285 27.67 -4.82 18.55
CA SER A 285 26.36 -4.17 18.46
C SER A 285 25.59 -4.67 17.24
N ARG A 286 24.31 -4.99 17.44
CA ARG A 286 23.39 -5.39 16.37
C ARG A 286 22.49 -4.24 15.91
N CYS A 287 22.91 -3.00 16.13
CA CYS A 287 22.13 -1.81 15.79
C CYS A 287 22.87 -0.92 14.81
N LEU A 288 22.10 -0.13 14.06
CA LEU A 288 22.55 0.98 13.25
C LEU A 288 22.02 2.27 13.85
N ARG A 289 22.90 3.27 13.99
CA ARG A 289 22.47 4.64 14.18
C ARG A 289 22.27 5.28 12.82
N LEU A 290 21.10 5.85 12.59
CA LEU A 290 20.73 6.56 11.39
C LEU A 290 20.74 8.06 11.68
N ARG A 291 21.32 8.85 10.78
CA ARG A 291 21.19 10.31 10.79
C ARG A 291 20.51 10.73 9.50
N PHE A 292 19.49 11.54 9.60
CA PHE A 292 18.72 11.97 8.43
C PHE A 292 18.26 13.41 8.56
N THR A 293 18.28 14.13 7.44
CA THR A 293 17.98 15.56 7.36
C THR A 293 17.47 15.87 5.95
N ASP A 294 16.98 17.09 5.79
CA ASP A 294 16.50 17.66 4.54
C ASP A 294 17.10 19.06 4.41
N PRO A 295 17.58 19.49 3.24
CA PRO A 295 18.00 20.88 3.09
C PRO A 295 16.85 21.89 3.11
N ASP A 296 15.58 21.47 2.96
CA ASP A 296 14.39 22.34 3.02
C ASP A 296 13.96 22.68 4.45
N ALA A 297 13.53 23.92 4.65
CA ALA A 297 13.09 24.42 5.95
C ALA A 297 11.75 23.79 6.37
N SER A 298 11.59 23.46 7.65
CA SER A 298 10.39 22.84 8.20
C SER A 298 9.94 21.55 7.48
N SER A 299 10.90 20.79 6.93
CA SER A 299 10.62 19.49 6.30
C SER A 299 10.27 18.44 7.36
N GLN A 300 9.16 17.74 7.16
CA GLN A 300 8.77 16.60 8.00
C GLN A 300 9.27 15.32 7.36
N LEU A 301 10.17 14.62 8.05
CA LEU A 301 10.82 13.40 7.57
C LEU A 301 10.19 12.16 8.19
N THR A 302 10.19 11.08 7.42
CA THR A 302 9.73 9.76 7.88
C THR A 302 10.64 8.66 7.36
N LEU A 303 11.09 7.79 8.27
CA LEU A 303 11.86 6.58 7.96
C LEU A 303 10.94 5.38 7.73
N SER A 304 11.35 4.54 6.78
CA SER A 304 10.71 3.26 6.49
C SER A 304 11.76 2.24 6.04
N LEU A 305 11.36 0.96 6.04
CA LEU A 305 12.20 -0.15 5.62
C LEU A 305 11.58 -0.86 4.43
N HIS A 306 12.41 -1.30 3.50
CA HIS A 306 12.00 -2.16 2.40
C HIS A 306 12.94 -3.37 2.31
N SER A 307 12.37 -4.58 2.42
CA SER A 307 13.12 -5.82 2.23
C SER A 307 13.43 -6.03 0.75
N VAL A 308 14.70 -6.25 0.42
CA VAL A 308 15.14 -6.56 -0.95
C VAL A 308 15.26 -8.09 -1.12
N ASN A 309 16.08 -8.72 -0.28
CA ASN A 309 16.20 -10.18 -0.15
C ASN A 309 16.40 -10.59 1.32
N TYR A 310 15.89 -9.79 2.25
CA TYR A 310 16.00 -10.04 3.67
C TYR A 310 14.92 -11.04 4.10
N THR A 311 15.35 -12.20 4.62
CA THR A 311 14.51 -13.39 4.87
C THR A 311 14.17 -13.64 6.36
N GLY A 312 14.45 -12.68 7.25
CA GLY A 312 14.15 -12.77 8.68
C GLY A 312 13.09 -11.78 9.16
N THR A 313 12.86 -11.74 10.48
CA THR A 313 12.08 -10.67 11.12
C THR A 313 12.77 -9.33 10.86
N LEU A 314 12.03 -8.35 10.31
CA LEU A 314 12.55 -7.02 10.03
C LEU A 314 13.11 -6.39 11.31
N PRO A 315 14.24 -5.66 11.23
CA PRO A 315 14.75 -4.91 12.37
C PRO A 315 13.75 -3.84 12.81
N ALA A 316 13.77 -3.53 14.10
CA ALA A 316 12.86 -2.56 14.70
C ALA A 316 13.58 -1.26 15.00
N PHE A 317 12.89 -0.14 14.76
CA PHE A 317 13.34 1.16 15.25
C PHE A 317 13.09 1.25 16.76
N THR A 318 14.13 1.56 17.54
CA THR A 318 14.04 1.70 19.00
C THR A 318 13.85 3.15 19.44
N THR A 319 13.83 4.08 18.48
CA THR A 319 13.63 5.52 18.66
C THR A 319 12.69 6.07 17.60
N THR A 320 12.35 7.36 17.67
CA THR A 320 11.43 8.02 16.74
C THR A 320 11.88 7.89 15.28
N THR A 321 10.92 7.54 14.41
CA THR A 321 11.10 7.36 12.96
C THR A 321 10.61 8.54 12.14
N THR A 322 9.99 9.53 12.77
CA THR A 322 9.47 10.74 12.13
C THR A 322 9.83 11.98 12.93
N GLY A 323 10.00 13.12 12.27
CA GLY A 323 10.25 14.39 12.93
C GLY A 323 10.40 15.54 11.94
N MET A 324 10.34 16.76 12.44
CA MET A 324 10.59 17.97 11.66
C MET A 324 12.04 18.41 11.78
N VAL A 325 12.62 18.92 10.70
CA VAL A 325 13.96 19.53 10.69
C VAL A 325 13.92 21.00 10.28
N HIS A 326 14.95 21.76 10.63
CA HIS A 326 15.17 23.16 10.18
C HIS A 326 13.95 24.07 10.43
N SER A 327 13.42 24.00 11.65
CA SER A 327 12.34 24.85 12.14
C SER A 327 12.68 25.34 13.55
N ALA A 328 12.03 26.43 14.01
CA ALA A 328 12.32 27.00 15.32
C ALA A 328 12.07 25.97 16.44
N GLY A 329 13.09 25.68 17.24
CA GLY A 329 13.04 24.66 18.29
C GLY A 329 13.16 23.21 17.82
N GLN A 330 13.35 22.98 16.52
CA GLN A 330 13.60 21.65 15.93
C GLN A 330 15.07 21.49 15.55
N PRO A 331 15.60 20.25 15.53
CA PRO A 331 17.00 20.01 15.18
C PRO A 331 17.25 20.14 13.67
N ASP A 332 18.50 20.40 13.29
CA ASP A 332 18.94 20.36 11.87
C ASP A 332 19.04 18.92 11.34
N THR A 333 19.15 17.92 12.21
CA THR A 333 19.31 16.52 11.84
C THR A 333 18.65 15.63 12.88
N LEU A 334 17.82 14.70 12.40
CA LEU A 334 17.19 13.68 13.23
C LEU A 334 18.11 12.47 13.36
N VAL A 335 17.93 11.74 14.47
CA VAL A 335 18.68 10.53 14.77
C VAL A 335 17.71 9.42 15.10
N ALA A 336 17.88 8.26 14.45
CA ALA A 336 17.14 7.05 14.80
C ALA A 336 18.11 5.89 15.09
N THR A 337 17.66 4.91 15.85
CA THR A 337 18.37 3.65 16.07
C THR A 337 17.54 2.50 15.53
N LEU A 338 18.14 1.67 14.67
CA LEU A 338 17.54 0.49 14.06
C LEU A 338 18.26 -0.75 14.56
N CYS A 339 17.57 -1.65 15.26
CA CYS A 339 18.19 -2.84 15.85
C CYS A 339 17.68 -4.13 15.20
N PHE A 340 18.63 -5.01 14.86
CA PHE A 340 18.36 -6.32 14.30
C PHE A 340 18.11 -7.35 15.41
N PRO A 341 17.22 -8.33 15.19
CA PRO A 341 16.94 -9.35 16.19
C PRO A 341 18.17 -10.23 16.45
N ASP A 342 18.28 -10.72 17.69
CA ASP A 342 19.42 -11.54 18.14
C ASP A 342 19.51 -12.88 17.42
N CYS A 343 18.35 -13.46 17.10
CA CYS A 343 18.23 -14.72 16.36
C CYS A 343 18.45 -14.59 14.85
N LEU A 344 18.76 -13.39 14.31
CA LEU A 344 19.01 -13.23 12.88
C LEU A 344 20.26 -14.02 12.48
N ASP A 345 20.04 -15.01 11.62
CA ASP A 345 21.07 -15.82 10.97
C ASP A 345 20.95 -15.67 9.45
N THR A 346 22.02 -15.20 8.83
CA THR A 346 22.11 -15.08 7.36
C THR A 346 22.70 -16.32 6.68
N LYS A 347 23.15 -17.31 7.45
CA LYS A 347 23.76 -18.57 6.94
C LYS A 347 24.90 -18.32 5.95
N GLY A 348 25.69 -17.27 6.20
CA GLY A 348 26.82 -16.89 5.35
C GLY A 348 26.44 -16.12 4.07
N GLN A 349 25.16 -15.88 3.80
CA GLN A 349 24.71 -15.13 2.63
C GLN A 349 24.56 -13.64 2.94
N VAL A 350 24.81 -12.77 1.96
CA VAL A 350 24.61 -11.34 2.14
C VAL A 350 23.15 -10.98 1.85
N ASN A 351 22.47 -10.47 2.88
CA ASN A 351 21.12 -9.94 2.76
C ASN A 351 21.14 -8.42 2.61
N TYR A 352 20.14 -7.87 1.94
CA TYR A 352 19.98 -6.45 1.66
C TYR A 352 18.66 -5.94 2.23
N LEU A 353 18.78 -4.83 2.95
CA LEU A 353 17.65 -4.07 3.48
C LEU A 353 17.83 -2.60 3.09
N ASP A 354 16.78 -2.01 2.52
CA ASP A 354 16.77 -0.59 2.19
C ASP A 354 16.20 0.19 3.37
N VAL A 355 16.99 1.14 3.88
CA VAL A 355 16.54 2.16 4.83
C VAL A 355 16.20 3.41 4.02
N ILE A 356 14.93 3.80 4.05
CA ILE A 356 14.40 4.87 3.20
C ILE A 356 13.97 6.02 4.09
N VAL A 357 14.44 7.23 3.81
CA VAL A 357 13.87 8.47 4.35
C VAL A 357 13.04 9.15 3.26
N ALA A 358 11.85 9.62 3.62
CA ALA A 358 10.99 10.43 2.77
C ALA A 358 10.68 11.77 3.44
N ASP A 359 10.58 12.82 2.64
CA ASP A 359 10.09 14.12 3.06
C ASP A 359 8.54 14.18 3.02
N ASN A 360 7.98 15.37 3.26
CA ASN A 360 6.56 15.66 3.12
C ASN A 360 6.23 16.56 1.91
N GLY A 361 7.10 16.58 0.90
CA GLY A 361 6.95 17.40 -0.29
C GLY A 361 5.66 17.11 -1.05
N CYS A 362 5.02 18.17 -1.54
CA CYS A 362 3.77 18.07 -2.30
C CYS A 362 3.98 17.60 -3.74
N SER A 363 2.89 17.19 -4.42
CA SER A 363 2.90 16.39 -5.67
C SER A 363 3.47 14.99 -5.46
N LEU A 364 4.74 14.89 -5.07
CA LEU A 364 5.36 13.64 -4.65
C LEU A 364 6.45 13.88 -3.62
N PRO A 365 6.44 13.15 -2.48
CA PRO A 365 7.56 13.15 -1.57
C PRO A 365 8.85 12.70 -2.25
N LYS A 366 9.96 13.41 -2.03
CA LYS A 366 11.28 12.94 -2.43
C LYS A 366 11.85 12.03 -1.35
N ARG A 367 12.78 11.18 -1.76
CA ARG A 367 13.32 10.11 -0.92
C ARG A 367 14.81 9.95 -1.14
N ASP A 368 15.47 9.48 -0.10
CA ASP A 368 16.82 8.93 -0.17
C ASP A 368 16.85 7.54 0.45
N THR A 369 17.78 6.70 0.02
CA THR A 369 17.83 5.28 0.38
C THR A 369 19.26 4.83 0.62
N VAL A 370 19.49 4.27 1.80
CA VAL A 370 20.71 3.54 2.14
C VAL A 370 20.42 2.05 2.07
N ARG A 371 20.99 1.38 1.07
CA ARG A 371 20.97 -0.09 0.97
C ARG A 371 22.05 -0.68 1.87
N VAL A 372 21.63 -1.38 2.92
CA VAL A 372 22.52 -2.03 3.88
C VAL A 372 22.72 -3.50 3.49
N ALA A 373 23.96 -3.87 3.20
CA ALA A 373 24.40 -5.25 3.09
C ALA A 373 24.67 -5.82 4.49
N ILE A 374 24.09 -6.97 4.82
CA ILE A 374 24.06 -7.53 6.16
C ILE A 374 24.58 -8.96 6.12
N LEU A 375 25.51 -9.27 7.03
CA LEU A 375 25.94 -10.62 7.35
C LEU A 375 25.77 -10.81 8.86
N ALA A 376 24.91 -11.73 9.26
CA ALA A 376 24.59 -11.98 10.67
C ALA A 376 24.83 -13.43 11.05
N VAL A 377 25.39 -13.61 12.24
CA VAL A 377 25.43 -14.87 12.98
C VAL A 377 24.55 -14.68 14.21
N PRO A 378 23.68 -15.65 14.55
CA PRO A 378 22.82 -15.53 15.72
C PRO A 378 23.69 -15.50 16.99
N THR A 379 23.16 -14.89 18.04
CA THR A 379 23.75 -15.07 19.37
C THR A 379 23.72 -16.56 19.74
N PRO A 380 24.79 -17.10 20.36
CA PRO A 380 24.74 -18.42 20.97
C PRO A 380 23.52 -18.53 21.90
N ASN A 381 22.86 -19.69 21.85
CA ASN A 381 21.72 -20.03 22.69
C ASN A 381 21.78 -21.52 22.99
N GLY A 382 22.32 -21.87 24.15
CA GLY A 382 22.45 -23.20 24.70
C GLY A 382 21.33 -23.47 25.70
N LEU A 383 20.98 -24.76 25.85
CA LEU A 383 19.95 -25.14 26.81
C LEU A 383 20.38 -24.84 28.25
N PRO A 384 19.45 -24.40 29.13
CA PRO A 384 19.74 -24.30 30.54
C PRO A 384 19.97 -25.70 31.11
N THR A 385 20.91 -25.78 32.05
CA THR A 385 21.19 -26.98 32.83
C THR A 385 20.48 -26.87 34.17
N LEU A 386 19.91 -27.98 34.67
CA LEU A 386 19.22 -28.05 35.95
C LEU A 386 19.84 -29.16 36.79
N THR A 387 20.26 -28.82 38.00
CA THR A 387 20.77 -29.77 38.99
C THR A 387 19.90 -29.72 40.25
N SER A 388 19.87 -30.82 41.00
CA SER A 388 19.07 -30.93 42.22
C SER A 388 19.87 -31.55 43.36
N THR A 389 19.58 -31.13 44.60
CA THR A 389 20.07 -31.78 45.82
C THR A 389 19.16 -32.91 46.30
N ALA A 390 18.05 -33.19 45.62
CA ALA A 390 17.29 -34.41 45.87
C ALA A 390 18.22 -35.61 45.70
N GLY A 391 18.26 -36.48 46.71
CA GLY A 391 19.33 -37.46 46.90
C GLY A 391 19.66 -38.32 45.66
N PRO A 392 20.86 -38.92 45.61
CA PRO A 392 21.38 -39.60 44.42
C PRO A 392 20.60 -40.87 44.01
N THR A 393 19.63 -41.29 44.83
CA THR A 393 18.79 -42.47 44.59
C THR A 393 17.34 -42.03 44.51
N LEU A 394 16.76 -42.22 43.32
CA LEU A 394 15.33 -42.11 43.09
C LEU A 394 14.71 -43.52 43.18
N PRO A 395 13.47 -43.67 43.68
CA PRO A 395 12.57 -42.60 44.15
C PRO A 395 12.93 -42.07 45.54
N LEU A 396 12.54 -40.82 45.82
CA LEU A 396 12.65 -40.24 47.16
C LEU A 396 11.56 -40.84 48.05
N HIS A 397 11.94 -41.34 49.23
CA HIS A 397 11.00 -41.87 50.23
C HIS A 397 10.78 -40.84 51.34
N VAL A 398 9.53 -40.52 51.63
CA VAL A 398 9.10 -39.58 52.66
C VAL A 398 7.86 -40.14 53.37
N ARG A 399 7.79 -40.00 54.70
CA ARG A 399 6.65 -40.50 55.48
C ARG A 399 5.59 -39.40 55.66
N PRO A 400 4.30 -39.75 55.80
CA PRO A 400 3.27 -38.81 56.24
C PRO A 400 3.69 -38.12 57.55
N GLY A 401 3.47 -36.81 57.63
CA GLY A 401 3.93 -35.94 58.71
C GLY A 401 5.33 -35.34 58.52
N GLN A 402 6.03 -35.65 57.42
CA GLN A 402 7.35 -35.07 57.11
C GLN A 402 7.27 -34.07 55.95
N THR A 403 8.22 -33.12 55.91
CA THR A 403 8.40 -32.22 54.76
C THR A 403 9.53 -32.70 53.88
N LEU A 404 9.23 -33.02 52.62
CA LEU A 404 10.25 -33.24 51.60
C LEU A 404 10.70 -31.89 51.04
N ALA A 405 11.98 -31.57 51.19
CA ALA A 405 12.55 -30.35 50.62
C ALA A 405 13.92 -30.61 50.02
N PHE A 406 14.18 -29.99 48.87
CA PHE A 406 15.47 -30.01 48.20
C PHE A 406 15.64 -28.73 47.38
N ASP A 407 16.90 -28.44 47.08
CA ASP A 407 17.27 -27.27 46.29
C ASP A 407 17.49 -27.67 44.84
N LEU A 408 17.19 -26.74 43.96
CA LEU A 408 17.40 -26.80 42.53
C LEU A 408 18.33 -25.66 42.15
N LEU A 409 19.28 -25.95 41.28
CA LEU A 409 20.18 -24.95 40.73
C LEU A 409 20.18 -25.08 39.22
N ALA A 410 19.67 -24.05 38.57
CA ALA A 410 19.77 -23.89 37.13
C ALA A 410 20.87 -22.90 36.76
N THR A 411 21.56 -23.21 35.67
CA THR A 411 22.55 -22.35 35.02
C THR A 411 22.33 -22.37 33.53
N ASP A 412 22.40 -21.20 32.91
CA ASP A 412 22.29 -21.06 31.46
C ASP A 412 23.65 -20.60 30.91
N PRO A 413 24.21 -21.26 29.88
CA PRO A 413 25.53 -20.92 29.35
C PRO A 413 25.59 -19.51 28.75
N ASP A 414 24.46 -18.96 28.31
CA ASP A 414 24.35 -17.65 27.67
C ASP A 414 23.77 -16.57 28.62
N ALA A 415 23.56 -16.96 29.89
CA ALA A 415 22.99 -16.13 30.95
C ALA A 415 21.55 -15.65 30.68
N ASP A 416 20.80 -16.40 29.87
CA ASP A 416 19.40 -16.12 29.60
C ASP A 416 18.53 -16.20 30.88
N PRO A 417 17.40 -15.46 30.94
CA PRO A 417 16.45 -15.57 32.05
C PRO A 417 15.88 -16.98 32.18
N ILE A 418 16.02 -17.58 33.36
CA ILE A 418 15.46 -18.91 33.66
C ILE A 418 14.17 -18.77 34.45
N THR A 419 13.11 -19.45 34.01
CA THR A 419 11.85 -19.58 34.74
C THR A 419 11.64 -21.03 35.15
N TYR A 420 11.19 -21.23 36.38
CA TYR A 420 10.88 -22.55 36.93
C TYR A 420 9.39 -22.86 36.81
N ALA A 421 9.06 -24.10 36.45
CA ALA A 421 7.70 -24.61 36.47
C ALA A 421 7.66 -25.96 37.20
N LEU A 422 6.69 -26.13 38.11
CA LEU A 422 6.45 -27.38 38.82
C LEU A 422 5.21 -28.04 38.24
N SER A 423 5.37 -29.25 37.72
CA SER A 423 4.27 -30.09 37.24
C SER A 423 4.45 -31.51 37.77
N GLY A 424 3.36 -32.26 37.84
CA GLY A 424 3.35 -33.66 38.26
C GLY A 424 2.69 -34.55 37.23
N THR A 425 2.99 -35.84 37.30
CA THR A 425 2.43 -36.88 36.44
C THR A 425 1.86 -38.01 37.31
N ASN A 426 1.09 -38.95 36.74
CA ASN A 426 0.56 -40.12 37.43
C ASN A 426 -0.24 -39.82 38.71
N GLY A 427 -1.11 -38.80 38.66
CA GLY A 427 -1.98 -38.43 39.78
C GLY A 427 -1.34 -37.51 40.83
N PHE A 428 -0.05 -37.18 40.70
CA PHE A 428 0.58 -36.14 41.51
C PHE A 428 0.18 -34.75 40.97
N ALA A 429 -0.68 -34.05 41.69
CA ALA A 429 -1.04 -32.66 41.41
C ALA A 429 -0.40 -31.75 42.47
N PRO A 430 0.78 -31.14 42.21
CA PRO A 430 1.59 -30.48 43.23
C PRO A 430 0.81 -29.45 44.07
N ALA A 431 0.01 -28.60 43.43
CA ALA A 431 -0.80 -27.60 44.12
C ALA A 431 -1.87 -28.21 45.03
N ALA A 432 -2.47 -29.34 44.65
CA ALA A 432 -3.52 -30.01 45.43
C ALA A 432 -2.98 -30.64 46.72
N VAL A 433 -1.69 -30.94 46.76
CA VAL A 433 -1.01 -31.57 47.92
C VAL A 433 -0.10 -30.59 48.67
N GLY A 434 -0.19 -29.29 48.37
CA GLY A 434 0.61 -28.25 49.02
C GLY A 434 2.09 -28.23 48.65
N ALA A 435 2.50 -28.92 47.59
CA ALA A 435 3.87 -28.86 47.09
C ALA A 435 4.13 -27.54 46.36
N THR A 436 5.27 -26.92 46.64
CA THR A 436 5.65 -25.60 46.13
C THR A 436 7.07 -25.64 45.56
N LEU A 437 7.31 -24.79 44.57
CA LEU A 437 8.62 -24.51 44.02
C LEU A 437 8.81 -22.99 44.00
N VAL A 438 9.74 -22.50 44.80
CA VAL A 438 9.97 -21.07 44.99
C VAL A 438 11.34 -20.71 44.44
N ALA A 439 11.39 -19.83 43.45
CA ALA A 439 12.64 -19.26 42.96
C ALA A 439 13.28 -18.40 44.07
N GLN A 440 14.59 -18.56 44.25
CA GLN A 440 15.37 -17.83 45.26
C GLN A 440 16.13 -16.66 44.62
N ALA A 441 16.72 -15.80 45.45
CA ALA A 441 17.52 -14.66 44.99
C ALA A 441 18.66 -15.12 44.07
N GLN A 442 18.77 -14.48 42.91
CA GLN A 442 19.76 -14.82 41.89
C GLN A 442 21.16 -14.34 42.29
N THR A 443 22.19 -15.14 41.99
CA THR A 443 23.60 -14.79 42.23
C THR A 443 24.45 -15.10 40.99
N GLY A 444 24.93 -14.06 40.30
CA GLY A 444 25.68 -14.24 39.05
C GLY A 444 24.85 -14.94 37.96
N THR A 445 25.36 -16.01 37.36
CA THR A 445 24.65 -16.87 36.39
C THR A 445 23.81 -17.98 37.05
N ARG A 446 23.85 -18.07 38.39
CA ARG A 446 23.13 -19.10 39.15
C ARG A 446 21.70 -18.65 39.43
N ARG A 447 20.75 -19.53 39.17
CA ARG A 447 19.32 -19.31 39.39
C ARG A 447 18.83 -20.37 40.39
N PRO A 448 18.98 -20.19 41.71
CA PRO A 448 18.54 -21.19 42.68
C PRO A 448 17.01 -21.20 42.84
N ALA A 449 16.45 -22.36 43.17
CA ALA A 449 15.06 -22.52 43.57
C ALA A 449 14.94 -23.60 44.65
N ARG A 450 13.89 -23.55 45.48
CA ARG A 450 13.65 -24.56 46.50
C ARG A 450 12.30 -25.22 46.31
N PHE A 451 12.32 -26.53 46.24
CA PHE A 451 11.13 -27.36 46.31
C PHE A 451 10.81 -27.67 47.78
N SER A 452 9.52 -27.63 48.13
CA SER A 452 9.02 -28.04 49.44
C SER A 452 7.64 -28.65 49.32
N TRP A 453 7.46 -29.84 49.89
CA TRP A 453 6.18 -30.53 49.98
C TRP A 453 5.95 -31.06 51.40
N PRO A 454 4.98 -30.49 52.15
CA PRO A 454 4.52 -31.06 53.41
C PRO A 454 3.66 -32.29 53.11
N VAL A 455 4.17 -33.49 53.40
CA VAL A 455 3.48 -34.74 53.12
C VAL A 455 2.50 -35.00 54.26
N THR A 456 1.21 -34.79 54.01
CA THR A 456 0.11 -34.98 54.99
C THR A 456 -0.48 -36.38 54.92
#